data_AF-A0A2V6EIB4-F1
#
_entry.id   AF-A0A2V6EIB4-F1
#
_cell.length_a   1.000
_cell.length_b   1.000
_cell.length_c   1.000
_cell.angle_alpha   90.00
_cell.angle_beta   90.00
_cell.angle_gamma   90.00
#
_symmetry.space_group_name_H-M   'P 1'
#
loop_
_entity.id
_entity.type
_entity.pdbx_description
1 polymer ?
#
loop_
_entity_poly.entity_id
_entity_poly.type
_entity_poly.pdbx_seq_one_letter_code
_entity_poly.pdbx_strand_id
1 'polypeptide(L)' 'VVSVTGKRYFANCAWDALGIPAALHRPAVVYSRCEQSGEPLRLQVSLEGPEPSTWLFHCLVPAAKWWDDIVFT' A
#
# COMPACT_ATOMS: atom_id res chain seq x y z
N VAL A 1 8.03 0.39 -0.58
CA VAL A 1 8.69 -0.05 0.67
C VAL A 1 7.83 0.38 1.84
N VAL A 2 7.61 -0.49 2.82
CA VAL A 2 6.84 -0.19 4.04
C VAL A 2 7.77 -0.24 5.24
N SER A 3 7.80 0.84 6.03
CA SER A 3 8.57 0.90 7.28
C SER A 3 7.63 0.74 8.48
N VAL A 4 7.83 -0.32 9.25
CA VAL A 4 7.04 -0.65 10.45
C VAL A 4 8.01 -0.82 11.62
N THR A 5 7.91 0.04 12.64
CA THR A 5 8.71 -0.04 13.88
C THR A 5 10.22 -0.28 13.66
N GLY A 6 10.81 0.38 12.65
CA GLY A 6 12.25 0.29 12.33
C GLY A 6 12.63 -0.88 11.41
N LYS A 7 11.69 -1.78 11.07
CA LYS A 7 11.87 -2.81 10.05
C LYS A 7 11.31 -2.34 8.71
N ARG A 8 11.97 -2.74 7.62
CA ARG A 8 11.54 -2.44 6.25
C ARG A 8 11.04 -3.71 5.57
N TYR A 9 9.87 -3.62 4.97
CA TYR A 9 9.23 -4.68 4.19
C TYR A 9 9.10 -4.21 2.75
N PHE A 10 9.25 -5.16 1.82
CA PHE A 10 8.93 -4.92 0.42
C PHE A 10 7.46 -5.28 0.20
N ALA A 11 6.72 -4.37 -0.45
CA ALA A 11 5.36 -4.59 -0.93
C ALA A 11 5.43 -4.68 -2.45
N ASN A 12 4.86 -5.72 -3.04
CA ASN A 12 4.84 -5.95 -4.49
C ASN A 12 3.93 -4.93 -5.22
N CYS A 13 2.84 -4.50 -4.58
CA CYS A 13 1.84 -3.59 -5.13
C CYS A 13 1.36 -2.58 -4.08
N ALA A 14 0.45 -1.70 -4.50
CA ALA A 14 -0.15 -0.70 -3.62
C ALA A 14 -1.06 -1.33 -2.55
N TRP A 15 -1.78 -2.41 -2.88
CA TRP A 15 -2.62 -3.13 -1.90
C TRP A 15 -1.78 -3.72 -0.77
N ASP A 16 -0.71 -4.46 -1.08
CA ASP A 16 0.21 -5.02 -0.07
C ASP A 16 0.86 -3.95 0.80
N ALA A 17 1.11 -2.76 0.23
CA ALA A 17 1.68 -1.65 1.00
C ALA A 17 0.77 -1.20 2.15
N LEU A 18 -0.55 -1.33 1.99
CA LEU A 18 -1.56 -1.12 3.03
C LEU A 18 -1.86 -2.40 3.84
N GLY A 19 -1.73 -3.57 3.21
CA GLY A 19 -1.96 -4.88 3.85
C GLY A 19 -0.92 -5.22 4.92
N ILE A 20 0.36 -4.93 4.70
CA ILE A 20 1.45 -5.19 5.66
C ILE A 20 1.19 -4.55 7.04
N PRO A 21 0.92 -3.24 7.18
CA PRO A 21 0.65 -2.64 8.49
C PRO A 21 -0.62 -3.22 9.13
N ALA A 22 -1.65 -3.50 8.34
CA ALA A 22 -2.89 -4.12 8.83
C ALA A 22 -2.63 -5.52 9.42
N ALA A 23 -1.90 -6.37 8.68
CA ALA A 23 -1.54 -7.72 9.12
C ALA A 23 -0.63 -7.74 10.36
N LEU A 24 0.23 -6.74 10.51
CA LEU A 24 1.12 -6.61 11.67
C LEU A 24 0.45 -5.92 12.86
N HIS A 25 -0.74 -5.35 12.69
CA HIS A 25 -1.43 -4.52 13.68
C HIS A 25 -0.53 -3.40 14.23
N ARG A 26 0.18 -2.69 13.33
CA ARG A 26 1.11 -1.61 13.68
C ARG A 26 1.01 -0.45 12.69
N PRO A 27 1.18 0.80 13.15
CA PRO A 27 1.29 1.93 12.24
C PRO A 27 2.56 1.84 11.39
N ALA A 28 2.52 2.45 10.21
CA ALA A 28 3.62 2.38 9.25
C ALA A 28 3.76 3.63 8.39
N VAL A 29 4.91 3.71 7.73
CA VAL A 29 5.15 4.67 6.64
C VAL A 29 5.37 3.91 5.35
N VAL A 30 4.52 4.16 4.36
CA VAL A 30 4.67 3.64 3.00
C VAL A 30 5.45 4.65 2.17
N TYR A 31 6.48 4.17 1.50
CA TYR A 31 7.28 4.91 0.53
C TYR A 31 7.10 4.28 -0.85
N SER A 32 6.67 5.08 -1.82
CA SER A 32 6.47 4.69 -3.20
C SER A 32 6.79 5.87 -4.14
N ARG A 33 6.39 5.75 -5.40
CA ARG A 33 6.34 6.85 -6.37
C ARG A 33 5.04 6.79 -7.16
N CYS A 34 4.63 7.92 -7.72
CA CYS A 34 3.61 7.93 -8.77
C CYS A 34 4.17 7.23 -10.00
N GLU A 35 3.47 6.24 -10.55
CA GLU A 35 3.99 5.49 -11.69
C GLU A 35 3.91 6.29 -13.01
N GLN A 36 3.09 7.35 -13.06
CA GLN A 36 3.03 8.26 -14.21
C GLN A 36 4.11 9.35 -14.15
N SER A 37 4.21 10.08 -13.03
CA SER A 37 5.10 11.24 -12.91
C SER A 37 6.48 10.91 -12.30
N GLY A 38 6.60 9.77 -11.62
CA GLY A 38 7.80 9.41 -10.87
C GLY A 38 7.95 10.14 -9.53
N GLU A 39 7.02 11.04 -9.18
CA GLU A 39 7.09 11.84 -7.95
C GLU A 39 7.09 10.94 -6.71
N PRO A 40 7.95 11.22 -5.72
CA PRO A 40 8.03 10.41 -4.51
C PRO A 40 6.75 10.55 -3.68
N LEU A 41 6.22 9.41 -3.24
CA LEU A 41 5.04 9.32 -2.40
C LEU A 41 5.42 8.81 -1.01
N ARG A 42 4.97 9.52 0.03
CA ARG A 42 5.13 9.14 1.43
C ARG A 42 3.78 9.18 2.13
N LEU A 43 3.24 8.00 2.46
CA LEU A 43 1.94 7.86 3.11
C LEU A 43 2.10 7.38 4.56
N GLN A 44 1.51 8.09 5.51
CA GLN A 44 1.35 7.61 6.88
C GLN A 44 0.12 6.70 6.95
N VAL A 45 0.24 5.56 7.64
CA VAL A 45 -0.86 4.63 7.88
C VAL A 45 -0.96 4.39 9.38
N SER A 46 -2.08 4.80 10.00
CA SER A 46 -2.37 4.51 11.40
C SER A 46 -2.99 3.12 11.55
N LEU A 47 -3.48 2.77 12.75
CA LEU A 47 -4.21 1.53 12.98
C LEU A 47 -5.60 1.54 12.30
N GLU A 48 -6.14 2.73 12.08
CA GLU A 48 -7.44 2.99 11.45
C GLU A 48 -7.31 3.14 9.92
N GLY A 49 -6.08 3.22 9.40
CA GLY A 49 -5.77 3.39 7.99
C GLY A 49 -5.03 4.69 7.69
N PRO A 50 -4.83 5.03 6.40
CA PRO A 50 -4.26 6.31 6.01
C PRO A 50 -5.25 7.46 6.18
N GLU A 51 -4.73 8.67 6.36
CA GLU A 51 -5.53 9.90 6.22
C GLU A 51 -6.12 10.01 4.80
N PRO A 52 -7.28 10.68 4.64
CA PRO A 52 -7.87 10.92 3.33
C PRO A 52 -6.88 11.61 2.37
N SER A 53 -6.85 11.15 1.13
CA SER A 53 -6.02 11.75 0.08
C SER A 53 -6.69 11.64 -1.28
N THR A 54 -6.17 12.38 -2.26
CA THR A 54 -6.60 12.30 -3.67
C THR A 54 -5.86 11.23 -4.46
N TRP A 55 -4.97 10.47 -3.81
CA TRP A 55 -4.16 9.46 -4.48
C TRP A 55 -5.01 8.23 -4.78
N LEU A 56 -4.75 7.63 -5.93
CA LEU A 56 -5.43 6.44 -6.41
C LEU A 56 -4.39 5.35 -6.64
N PHE A 57 -4.83 4.11 -6.46
CA PHE A 57 -4.13 2.94 -7.00
C PHE A 57 -5.10 2.15 -7.87
N HIS A 58 -4.57 1.42 -8.83
CA HIS A 58 -5.37 0.73 -9.83
C HIS A 58 -5.49 -0.75 -9.49
N CYS A 59 -6.71 -1.19 -9.24
CA CYS A 59 -7.05 -2.61 -9.20
C CYS A 59 -7.65 -3.00 -10.54
N LEU A 60 -6.96 -3.82 -11.33
CA LEU A 60 -7.43 -4.23 -12.66
C LEU A 60 -8.45 -5.38 -12.59
N VAL A 61 -8.46 -6.08 -11.45
CA VAL A 61 -9.39 -7.17 -11.18
C VAL A 61 -10.45 -6.69 -10.16
N PRO A 62 -11.74 -7.00 -10.36
CA PRO A 62 -12.77 -6.72 -9.35
C PRO A 62 -12.42 -7.37 -8.00
N ALA A 63 -12.71 -6.68 -6.89
CA ALA A 63 -12.35 -7.14 -5.54
C ALA A 63 -12.81 -8.58 -5.22
N ALA A 64 -14.00 -8.97 -5.68
CA ALA A 64 -14.52 -10.32 -5.50
C ALA A 64 -13.72 -11.43 -6.22
N LYS A 65 -12.81 -11.05 -7.12
CA LYS A 65 -12.01 -11.94 -7.97
C LYS A 65 -10.49 -11.77 -7.77
N TRP A 66 -10.05 -11.00 -6.77
CA TRP A 66 -8.61 -10.75 -6.55
C TRP A 66 -7.80 -12.04 -6.38
N TRP A 67 -8.38 -13.11 -5.85
CA TRP A 67 -7.71 -14.39 -5.72
C TRP A 67 -7.55 -15.18 -7.03
N ASP A 68 -8.23 -14.77 -8.10
CA ASP A 68 -8.06 -15.35 -9.43
C ASP A 68 -6.71 -14.90 -10.03
N ASP A 69 -6.30 -13.65 -9.79
CA ASP A 69 -5.01 -13.10 -10.21
C ASP A 69 -4.58 -11.89 -9.35
N ILE A 70 -3.95 -12.20 -8.22
CA ILE A 70 -3.57 -11.22 -7.18
C ILE A 70 -2.42 -10.29 -7.62
N VAL A 71 -1.76 -10.57 -8.74
CA VAL A 71 -0.66 -9.72 -9.22
C VAL A 71 -1.19 -8.46 -9.92
N PHE A 72 -2.45 -8.47 -10.38
CA PHE A 72 -3.10 -7.35 -11.07
C PHE A 72 -3.98 -6.46 -10.16
N THR A 73 -3.77 -6.55 -8.86
CA THR A 73 -4.44 -5.72 -7.83
C THR A 73 -3.65 -4.50 -7.41
#